data_AF-A0A844KSK7-F1
#
_entry.id   AF-A0A844KSK7-F1
#
_cell.length_a   1.000
_cell.length_b   1.000
_cell.length_c   1.000
_cell.angle_alpha   90.00
_cell.angle_beta   90.00
_cell.angle_gamma   90.00
#
_symmetry.space_group_name_H-M   'P 1'
#
loop_
_entity.id
_entity.type
_entity.pdbx_description
1 polymer ?
#
loop_
_entity_poly.entity_id
_entity_poly.type
_entity_poly.pdbx_seq_one_letter_code
_entity_poly.pdbx_strand_id
1 'polypeptide(L)'
;MEISGNYKDYKNEYLERAQTEQDKVKRTSQEQRAEDKSEGVPIPKDEYISSEKSSSKPSGLYRLGQDENGNPKVMYDDPKRAAKAKDVQPKEEPAKQAEKCTTNTDNVDREIEKLKEEKKQLEQQIKAAAGDKEKAKVLEKKLAQIEGQLSQKDNDTYRRQNAVIS
;
A
#
# COMPACT_ATOMS: atom_id res chain seq x y z
N MET A 1 23.48 -14.68 -1.84
CA MET A 1 23.39 -14.31 -0.42
C MET A 1 23.03 -15.57 0.33
N GLU A 2 24.02 -16.26 0.88
CA GLU A 2 23.82 -17.53 1.62
C GLU A 2 23.52 -17.18 3.08
N ILE A 3 22.33 -17.52 3.56
CA ILE A 3 21.92 -17.32 4.95
C ILE A 3 22.05 -18.66 5.67
N SER A 4 23.26 -18.97 6.12
CA SER A 4 23.49 -20.01 7.13
C SER A 4 23.42 -19.35 8.51
N GLY A 5 22.33 -19.59 9.25
CA GLY A 5 22.16 -18.92 10.56
C GLY A 5 20.90 -19.27 11.33
N ASN A 6 20.86 -20.49 11.87
CA ASN A 6 20.23 -20.87 13.14
C ASN A 6 18.71 -20.66 13.38
N TYR A 7 17.87 -21.32 12.58
CA TYR A 7 16.42 -21.46 12.84
C TYR A 7 16.07 -22.17 14.17
N LYS A 8 17.03 -22.84 14.81
CA LYS A 8 16.82 -23.60 16.05
C LYS A 8 16.71 -22.71 17.29
N ASP A 9 17.38 -21.57 17.32
CA ASP A 9 17.39 -20.69 18.48
C ASP A 9 16.06 -19.95 18.65
N TYR A 10 15.44 -19.52 17.55
CA TYR A 10 14.16 -18.81 17.56
C TYR A 10 13.01 -19.66 18.15
N LYS A 11 13.05 -20.97 17.91
CA LYS A 11 12.04 -21.89 18.44
C LYS A 11 12.11 -22.03 19.96
N ASN A 12 13.32 -21.94 20.53
CA ASN A 12 13.54 -22.07 21.97
C ASN A 12 13.13 -20.79 22.70
N GLU A 13 13.45 -19.60 22.17
CA GLU A 13 13.03 -18.32 22.75
C GLU A 13 11.49 -18.20 22.80
N TYR A 14 10.80 -18.71 21.78
CA TYR A 14 9.34 -18.72 21.74
C TYR A 14 8.71 -19.64 22.79
N LEU A 15 9.30 -20.85 23.00
CA LEU A 15 8.83 -21.77 24.04
C LEU A 15 9.08 -21.22 25.45
N GLU A 16 10.21 -20.56 25.69
CA GLU A 16 10.52 -19.95 26.99
C GLU A 16 9.57 -18.80 27.32
N ARG A 17 9.25 -17.94 26.34
CA ARG A 17 8.27 -16.85 26.52
C ARG A 17 6.88 -17.40 26.82
N ALA A 18 6.44 -18.44 26.09
CA ALA A 18 5.13 -19.04 26.33
C ALA A 18 5.03 -19.69 27.72
N GLN A 19 6.11 -20.30 28.23
CA GLN A 19 6.13 -20.88 29.58
C GLN A 19 6.16 -19.80 30.67
N THR A 20 6.97 -18.76 30.52
CA THR A 20 7.04 -17.64 31.48
C THR A 20 5.74 -16.86 31.56
N GLU A 21 5.03 -16.68 30.43
CA GLU A 21 3.69 -16.08 30.43
C GLU A 21 2.66 -16.98 31.12
N GLN A 22 2.66 -18.30 30.88
CA GLN A 22 1.77 -19.22 31.60
C GLN A 22 2.03 -19.23 33.12
N ASP A 23 3.29 -19.19 33.54
CA ASP A 23 3.64 -19.18 34.96
C ASP A 23 3.34 -17.83 35.63
N LYS A 24 3.41 -16.71 34.90
CA LYS A 24 2.91 -15.41 35.36
C LYS A 24 1.39 -15.45 35.54
N VAL A 25 0.65 -15.97 34.54
CA VAL A 25 -0.81 -16.06 34.58
C VAL A 25 -1.29 -16.97 35.72
N LYS A 26 -0.59 -18.09 35.97
CA LYS A 26 -0.90 -18.98 37.10
C LYS A 26 -0.60 -18.33 38.46
N ARG A 27 0.51 -17.60 38.62
CA ARG A 27 0.81 -16.85 39.85
C ARG A 27 -0.20 -15.72 40.10
N THR A 28 -0.58 -14.94 39.08
CA THR A 28 -1.60 -13.88 39.21
C THR A 28 -3.00 -14.44 39.48
N SER A 29 -3.33 -15.61 38.93
CA SER A 29 -4.62 -16.29 39.22
C SER A 29 -4.69 -16.85 40.65
N GLN A 30 -3.54 -17.15 41.27
CA GLN A 30 -3.47 -17.62 42.65
C GLN A 30 -3.53 -16.45 43.66
N GLU A 31 -3.02 -15.28 43.29
CA GLU A 31 -3.05 -14.06 44.11
C GLU A 31 -4.43 -13.37 44.11
N GLN A 32 -5.23 -13.54 43.05
CA GLN A 32 -6.64 -13.12 43.03
C GLN A 32 -7.59 -14.02 43.84
N ARG A 33 -7.08 -15.09 44.48
CA ARG A 33 -7.92 -16.02 45.26
C ARG A 33 -7.96 -15.73 46.76
N ALA A 34 -7.35 -14.64 47.23
CA ALA A 34 -7.31 -14.29 48.65
C ALA A 34 -8.25 -13.14 49.06
N GLU A 35 -8.84 -12.40 48.12
CA GLU A 35 -9.75 -11.29 48.44
C GLU A 35 -10.97 -11.30 47.53
N ASP A 36 -11.95 -12.15 47.83
CA ASP A 36 -13.34 -11.78 47.52
C ASP A 36 -14.30 -12.47 48.49
N LYS A 37 -14.39 -11.89 49.68
CA LYS A 37 -15.59 -12.00 50.53
C LYS A 37 -16.31 -10.67 50.43
N SER A 38 -16.94 -10.40 49.30
CA SER A 38 -17.93 -9.34 49.19
C SER A 38 -19.27 -9.93 48.76
N GLU A 39 -20.27 -9.61 49.56
CA GLU A 39 -21.63 -10.12 49.47
C GLU A 39 -22.31 -9.61 48.18
N GLY A 40 -22.59 -10.53 47.25
CA GLY A 40 -23.93 -10.70 46.67
C GLY A 40 -24.49 -9.60 45.74
N VAL A 41 -23.83 -9.31 44.61
CA VAL A 41 -24.55 -8.98 43.36
C VAL A 41 -23.91 -9.76 42.21
N PRO A 42 -24.63 -10.66 41.52
CA PRO A 42 -24.07 -11.39 40.39
C PRO A 42 -23.79 -10.42 39.25
N ILE A 43 -22.51 -10.19 38.96
CA ILE A 43 -22.06 -9.45 37.78
C ILE A 43 -22.56 -10.22 36.55
N PRO A 44 -23.37 -9.63 35.65
CA PRO A 44 -23.80 -10.29 34.43
C PRO A 44 -22.55 -10.64 33.62
N LYS A 45 -22.40 -11.93 33.32
CA LYS A 45 -21.34 -12.43 32.44
C LYS A 45 -21.99 -12.77 31.10
N ASP A 46 -21.39 -12.27 30.04
CA ASP A 46 -21.82 -12.65 28.69
C ASP A 46 -21.46 -14.11 28.44
N GLU A 47 -22.48 -14.93 28.13
CA GLU A 47 -22.25 -16.31 27.72
C GLU A 47 -21.76 -16.38 26.28
N TYR A 48 -20.70 -17.14 26.05
CA TYR A 48 -20.21 -17.42 24.71
C TYR A 48 -21.19 -18.34 23.96
N ILE A 49 -21.82 -17.83 22.91
CA ILE A 49 -22.66 -18.62 22.00
C ILE A 49 -21.81 -19.03 20.80
N SER A 50 -21.56 -20.34 20.66
CA SER A 50 -20.86 -20.86 19.50
C SER A 50 -21.71 -20.75 18.23
N SER A 51 -21.05 -20.57 17.08
CA SER A 51 -21.70 -20.41 15.78
C SER A 51 -22.59 -21.58 15.36
N GLU A 52 -22.35 -22.77 15.90
CA GLU A 52 -23.17 -23.97 15.65
C GLU A 52 -24.49 -23.96 16.43
N LYS A 53 -24.52 -23.28 17.59
CA LYS A 53 -25.74 -23.06 18.38
C LYS A 53 -26.58 -21.91 17.82
N SER A 54 -25.98 -21.00 17.05
CA SER A 54 -26.71 -19.95 16.33
C SER A 54 -27.19 -20.48 14.98
N SER A 55 -28.46 -20.85 14.87
CA SER A 55 -29.09 -21.25 13.60
C SER A 55 -29.23 -20.08 12.59
N SER A 56 -28.87 -18.87 13.00
CA SER A 56 -28.86 -17.67 12.16
C SER A 56 -27.52 -17.50 11.45
N LYS A 57 -27.54 -17.47 10.12
CA LYS A 57 -26.34 -17.14 9.33
C LYS A 57 -25.91 -15.70 9.65
N PRO A 58 -24.65 -15.45 10.02
CA PRO A 58 -24.19 -14.09 10.26
C PRO A 58 -24.30 -13.28 8.96
N SER A 59 -25.06 -12.18 9.02
CA SER A 59 -25.12 -11.21 7.93
C SER A 59 -23.82 -10.40 7.85
N GLY A 60 -23.51 -9.82 6.70
CA GLY A 60 -22.28 -9.06 6.46
C GLY A 60 -21.08 -9.92 6.08
N LEU A 61 -21.30 -11.18 5.72
CA LEU A 61 -20.24 -12.07 5.25
C LEU A 61 -20.08 -11.99 3.73
N TYR A 62 -18.82 -12.06 3.27
CA TYR A 62 -18.52 -12.19 1.85
C TYR A 62 -18.64 -13.65 1.43
N ARG A 63 -19.35 -13.89 0.32
CA ARG A 63 -19.50 -15.22 -0.30
C ARG A 63 -19.02 -15.16 -1.75
N LEU A 64 -18.35 -16.22 -2.20
CA LEU A 64 -18.07 -16.40 -3.62
C LEU A 64 -19.31 -17.00 -4.29
N GLY A 65 -19.82 -16.32 -5.30
CA GLY A 65 -20.93 -16.78 -6.12
C GLY A 65 -20.60 -16.66 -7.61
N GLN A 66 -21.60 -16.89 -8.45
CA GLN A 66 -21.54 -16.63 -9.87
C GLN A 66 -22.45 -15.44 -10.19
N ASP A 67 -22.05 -14.61 -11.15
CA ASP A 67 -22.94 -13.58 -11.72
C ASP A 67 -23.91 -14.18 -12.75
N GLU A 68 -24.78 -13.35 -13.32
CA GLU A 68 -25.78 -13.76 -14.33
C GLU A 68 -25.14 -14.35 -15.60
N ASN A 69 -23.84 -14.11 -15.81
CA ASN A 69 -23.06 -14.61 -16.93
C ASN A 69 -22.21 -15.84 -16.56
N GLY A 70 -22.36 -16.37 -15.34
CA GLY A 70 -21.61 -17.52 -14.83
C GLY A 70 -20.18 -17.22 -14.39
N ASN A 71 -19.75 -15.95 -14.37
CA ASN A 71 -18.40 -15.59 -13.94
C ASN A 71 -18.31 -15.56 -12.40
N PRO A 72 -17.18 -15.97 -11.82
CA PRO A 72 -16.98 -15.92 -10.38
C PRO A 72 -17.03 -14.46 -9.88
N LYS A 73 -17.91 -14.19 -8.92
CA LYS A 73 -18.13 -12.87 -8.32
C LYS A 73 -18.19 -12.96 -6.80
N VAL A 74 -17.49 -12.03 -6.14
CA VAL A 74 -17.61 -11.84 -4.68
C VAL A 74 -18.91 -11.09 -4.39
N MET A 75 -19.77 -11.69 -3.59
CA MET A 75 -21.05 -11.13 -3.15
C MET A 75 -20.98 -10.81 -1.66
N TYR A 76 -21.59 -9.69 -1.26
CA TYR A 76 -21.66 -9.26 0.13
C TYR A 76 -23.10 -9.36 0.64
N ASP A 77 -23.29 -10.09 1.74
CA ASP A 77 -24.60 -10.24 2.38
C ASP A 77 -24.92 -9.00 3.22
N ASP A 78 -25.33 -7.90 2.57
CA ASP A 78 -25.67 -6.68 3.29
C ASP A 78 -26.98 -6.86 4.12
N PRO A 79 -26.94 -6.77 5.46
CA PRO A 79 -28.12 -6.87 6.31
C PRO A 79 -29.20 -5.83 5.98
N LYS A 80 -28.83 -4.68 5.39
CA LYS A 80 -29.79 -3.64 5.00
C LYS A 80 -30.57 -3.98 3.73
N ARG A 81 -30.06 -4.89 2.90
CA ARG A 81 -30.67 -5.26 1.61
C ARG A 81 -31.85 -6.22 1.79
N ALA A 82 -31.78 -7.10 2.79
CA ALA A 82 -32.87 -8.03 3.14
C ALA A 82 -34.16 -7.29 3.58
N ALA A 83 -34.02 -6.12 4.23
CA ALA A 83 -35.17 -5.28 4.63
C ALA A 83 -35.83 -4.54 3.45
N LYS A 84 -35.20 -4.50 2.28
CA LYS A 84 -35.66 -3.75 1.09
C LYS A 84 -36.27 -4.66 0.01
N ALA A 85 -36.27 -5.98 0.21
CA ALA A 85 -36.59 -6.99 -0.82
C ALA A 85 -38.09 -7.18 -1.14
N LYS A 86 -38.93 -6.14 -1.03
CA LYS A 86 -40.33 -6.21 -1.50
C LYS A 86 -40.74 -5.20 -2.54
N ASP A 87 -39.91 -4.23 -2.91
CA ASP A 87 -40.25 -3.38 -4.03
C ASP A 87 -39.02 -2.71 -4.62
N VAL A 88 -39.09 -2.50 -5.94
CA VAL A 88 -38.23 -1.63 -6.76
C VAL A 88 -36.97 -2.28 -7.38
N GLN A 89 -37.11 -2.44 -8.70
CA GLN A 89 -36.15 -2.23 -9.79
C GLN A 89 -34.73 -1.73 -9.43
N PRO A 90 -33.70 -2.12 -10.21
CA PRO A 90 -32.33 -1.68 -9.98
C PRO A 90 -32.24 -0.17 -10.11
N LYS A 91 -32.22 0.53 -8.97
CA LYS A 91 -31.80 1.92 -8.90
C LYS A 91 -30.30 1.91 -9.08
N GLU A 92 -29.85 2.34 -10.26
CA GLU A 92 -28.46 2.77 -10.49
C GLU A 92 -28.07 3.70 -9.34
N GLU A 93 -27.20 3.21 -8.47
CA GLU A 93 -26.50 4.07 -7.53
C GLU A 93 -25.78 5.14 -8.36
N PRO A 94 -25.87 6.43 -8.01
CA PRO A 94 -25.10 7.45 -8.68
C PRO A 94 -23.64 7.07 -8.46
N ALA A 95 -22.98 6.68 -9.55
CA ALA A 95 -21.56 6.38 -9.58
C ALA A 95 -20.86 7.54 -8.86
N LYS A 96 -20.35 7.27 -7.66
CA LYS A 96 -19.46 8.18 -6.95
C LYS A 96 -18.44 8.60 -7.99
N GLN A 97 -18.44 9.87 -8.35
CA GLN A 97 -17.48 10.43 -9.28
C GLN A 97 -16.13 10.11 -8.67
N ALA A 98 -15.46 9.10 -9.23
CA ALA A 98 -14.12 8.75 -8.82
C ALA A 98 -13.31 10.01 -9.11
N GLU A 99 -12.88 10.71 -8.06
CA GLU A 99 -11.95 11.82 -8.18
C GLU A 99 -10.77 11.33 -9.02
N LYS A 100 -10.71 11.80 -10.27
CA LYS A 100 -9.65 11.43 -11.20
C LYS A 100 -8.43 12.25 -10.81
N CYS A 101 -7.63 11.70 -9.89
CA CYS A 101 -6.29 12.19 -9.62
C CYS A 101 -5.46 12.09 -10.91
N THR A 102 -5.18 13.22 -11.55
CA THR A 102 -4.42 13.29 -12.80
C THR A 102 -3.07 13.93 -12.52
N THR A 103 -1.98 13.21 -12.83
CA THR A 103 -0.61 13.72 -12.70
C THR A 103 -0.14 14.32 -14.02
N ASN A 104 0.22 15.60 -14.03
CA ASN A 104 0.82 16.29 -15.18
C ASN A 104 2.37 16.32 -15.05
N THR A 105 3.09 15.87 -16.09
CA THR A 105 4.56 15.91 -16.18
C THR A 105 5.09 16.80 -17.31
N ASP A 106 4.23 17.51 -18.04
CA ASP A 106 4.54 18.17 -19.31
C ASP A 106 5.68 19.19 -19.18
N ASN A 107 5.76 19.89 -18.05
CA ASN A 107 6.81 20.88 -17.78
C ASN A 107 8.20 20.23 -17.71
N VAL A 108 8.30 19.07 -17.06
CA VAL A 108 9.55 18.33 -16.93
C VAL A 108 9.96 17.77 -18.28
N ASP A 109 9.01 17.21 -19.02
CA ASP A 109 9.28 16.63 -20.33
C ASP A 109 9.77 17.69 -21.34
N ARG A 110 9.16 18.88 -21.34
CA ARG A 110 9.61 20.03 -22.17
C ARG A 110 11.02 20.50 -21.80
N GLU A 111 11.37 20.51 -20.52
CA GLU A 111 12.72 20.88 -20.09
C GLU A 111 13.76 19.86 -20.57
N ILE A 112 13.47 18.56 -20.42
CA ILE A 112 14.34 17.49 -20.89
C ILE A 112 14.54 17.55 -22.41
N GLU A 113 13.48 17.84 -23.16
CA GLU A 113 13.55 17.99 -24.62
C GLU A 113 14.48 19.13 -25.04
N LYS A 114 14.37 20.30 -24.38
CA LYS A 114 15.28 21.44 -24.62
C LYS A 114 16.74 21.09 -24.35
N LEU A 115 17.01 20.41 -23.23
CA LEU A 115 18.36 19.98 -22.89
C LEU A 115 18.93 18.98 -23.92
N LYS A 116 18.10 18.08 -24.45
CA LYS A 116 18.48 17.15 -25.53
C LYS A 116 18.80 17.89 -26.82
N GLU A 117 18.01 18.90 -27.16
CA GLU A 117 18.23 19.71 -28.35
C GLU A 117 19.52 20.55 -28.24
N GLU A 118 19.75 21.22 -27.10
CA GLU A 118 20.98 21.97 -26.84
C GLU A 118 22.22 21.07 -26.89
N LYS A 119 22.15 19.87 -26.31
CA LYS A 119 23.24 18.87 -26.43
C LYS A 119 23.56 18.59 -27.90
N LYS A 120 22.54 18.30 -28.71
CA LYS A 120 22.71 17.99 -30.14
C LYS A 120 23.30 19.18 -30.90
N GLN A 121 22.91 20.41 -30.58
CA GLN A 121 23.46 21.62 -31.18
C GLN A 121 24.94 21.81 -30.80
N LEU A 122 25.31 21.60 -29.54
CA LEU A 122 26.71 21.68 -29.09
C LEU A 122 27.58 20.62 -29.75
N GLU A 123 27.11 19.38 -29.89
CA GLU A 123 27.84 18.33 -30.63
C GLU A 123 28.10 18.72 -32.08
N GLN A 124 27.09 19.31 -32.75
CA GLN A 124 27.26 19.80 -34.12
C GLN A 124 28.26 20.96 -34.19
N GLN A 125 28.20 21.89 -33.24
CA GLN A 125 29.15 23.00 -33.17
C GLN A 125 30.58 22.51 -32.91
N ILE A 126 30.79 21.51 -32.06
CA ILE A 126 32.11 20.91 -31.82
C ILE A 126 32.64 20.27 -33.11
N LYS A 127 31.79 19.52 -33.83
CA LYS A 127 32.17 18.91 -35.12
C LYS A 127 32.53 19.96 -36.17
N ALA A 128 31.79 21.08 -36.23
CA ALA A 128 32.05 22.18 -37.16
C ALA A 128 33.28 23.02 -36.75
N ALA A 129 33.52 23.19 -35.45
CA ALA A 129 34.60 23.98 -34.88
C ALA A 129 35.90 23.18 -34.67
N ALA A 130 36.05 22.01 -35.30
CA ALA A 130 37.22 21.13 -35.15
C ALA A 130 38.58 21.79 -35.49
N GLY A 131 38.57 22.97 -36.11
CA GLY A 131 39.77 23.79 -36.35
C GLY A 131 40.20 24.71 -35.18
N ASP A 132 39.29 25.08 -34.27
CA ASP A 132 39.54 26.05 -33.18
C ASP A 132 39.62 25.35 -31.82
N LYS A 133 40.84 24.97 -31.40
CA LYS A 133 41.11 24.21 -30.16
C LYS A 133 40.57 24.87 -28.88
N GLU A 134 40.65 26.20 -28.79
CA GLU A 134 40.17 26.95 -27.61
C GLU A 134 38.64 26.90 -27.52
N LYS A 135 37.94 27.10 -28.65
CA LYS A 135 36.46 27.08 -28.69
C LYS A 135 35.92 25.66 -28.48
N ALA A 136 36.59 24.65 -29.04
CA ALA A 136 36.22 23.25 -28.84
C ALA A 136 36.22 22.88 -27.35
N LYS A 137 37.27 23.22 -26.60
CA LYS A 137 37.33 22.98 -25.14
C LYS A 137 36.22 23.67 -24.36
N VAL A 138 35.84 24.89 -24.76
CA VAL A 138 34.74 25.62 -24.10
C VAL A 138 33.39 24.95 -24.38
N LEU A 139 33.14 24.52 -25.62
CA LEU A 139 31.93 23.82 -26.02
C LEU A 139 31.83 22.44 -25.36
N GLU A 140 32.94 21.70 -25.26
CA GLU A 140 33.01 20.41 -24.55
C GLU A 140 32.65 20.55 -23.07
N LYS A 141 33.14 21.60 -22.40
CA LYS A 141 32.77 21.88 -21.00
C LYS A 141 31.27 22.16 -20.85
N LYS A 142 30.68 22.95 -21.75
CA LYS A 142 29.24 23.20 -21.77
C LYS A 142 28.44 21.92 -22.02
N LEU A 143 28.91 21.08 -22.95
CA LEU A 143 28.28 19.80 -23.26
C LEU A 143 28.29 18.88 -22.04
N ALA A 144 29.43 18.76 -21.34
CA ALA A 144 29.53 17.96 -20.12
C ALA A 144 28.60 18.47 -19.00
N GLN A 145 28.44 19.79 -18.88
CA GLN A 145 27.49 20.38 -17.92
C GLN A 145 26.04 20.02 -18.25
N ILE A 146 25.65 20.13 -19.52
CA ILE A 146 24.29 19.76 -19.99
C ILE A 146 24.05 18.27 -19.82
N GLU A 147 25.03 17.42 -20.14
CA GLU A 147 24.92 15.97 -19.95
C GLU A 147 24.73 15.58 -18.48
N GLY A 148 25.44 16.25 -17.56
CA GLY A 148 25.24 16.06 -16.12
C GLY A 148 23.82 16.45 -15.68
N GLN A 149 23.32 17.60 -16.14
CA GLN A 149 21.95 18.03 -15.85
C GLN A 149 20.91 17.10 -16.46
N LEU A 150 21.10 16.68 -17.71
CA LEU A 150 20.23 15.73 -18.39
C LEU A 150 20.19 14.40 -17.65
N SER A 151 21.34 13.88 -17.20
CA SER A 151 21.39 12.63 -16.43
C SER A 151 20.66 12.72 -15.10
N GLN A 152 20.62 13.89 -14.47
CA GLN A 152 19.91 14.10 -13.21
C GLN A 152 18.39 14.25 -13.42
N LYS A 153 17.98 14.93 -14.50
CA LYS A 153 16.58 15.27 -14.77
C LYS A 153 15.83 14.25 -15.63
N ASP A 154 16.51 13.56 -16.54
CA ASP A 154 15.95 12.53 -17.42
C ASP A 154 15.83 11.17 -16.70
N ASN A 155 15.31 11.20 -15.48
CA ASN A 155 14.98 10.01 -14.69
C ASN A 155 13.49 10.01 -14.38
N ASP A 156 12.86 8.85 -14.51
CA ASP A 156 11.46 8.62 -14.20
C ASP A 156 11.09 9.02 -12.74
N THR A 157 12.03 8.87 -11.81
CA THR A 157 11.89 9.35 -10.43
C THR A 157 11.79 10.87 -10.35
N TYR A 158 12.62 11.59 -11.11
CA TYR A 158 12.60 13.05 -11.14
C TYR A 158 11.31 13.57 -11.78
N ARG A 159 10.84 12.91 -12.85
CA ARG A 159 9.55 13.22 -13.50
C ARG A 159 8.37 13.06 -12.54
N ARG A 160 8.32 11.95 -11.79
CA ARG A 160 7.30 11.73 -10.77
C ARG A 160 7.34 12.73 -9.62
N GLN A 161 8.53 13.06 -9.13
CA GLN A 161 8.70 14.00 -8.01
C GLN A 161 8.26 15.43 -8.37
N ASN A 162 8.44 15.82 -9.63
CA ASN A 162 8.06 17.13 -10.14
C ASN A 162 6.72 17.11 -10.87
N ALA A 163 5.96 16.00 -10.79
CA ALA A 163 4.63 15.90 -11.37
C ALA A 163 3.65 16.72 -10.55
N VAL A 164 2.79 17.48 -11.22
CA VAL A 164 1.71 18.23 -10.57
C VAL A 164 0.48 17.34 -10.52
N ILE A 165 0.02 17.03 -9.31
CA ILE A 165 -1.22 16.28 -9.08
C ILE A 165 -2.40 17.26 -9.08
N SER A 166 -3.41 17.00 -9.90
CA SER A 166 -4.66 17.76 -9.99
C SER A 166 -5.89 16.87 -9.89
#